data_AF-A0A947JX80-F1
#
_entry.id   AF-A0A947JX80-F1
#
_cell.length_a   1.000
_cell.length_b   1.000
_cell.length_c   1.000
_cell.angle_alpha   90.00
_cell.angle_beta   90.00
_cell.angle_gamma   90.00
#
_symmetry.space_group_name_H-M   'P 1'
#
loop_
_entity.id
_entity.type
_entity.pdbx_description
1 polymer ?
#
loop_
_entity_poly.entity_id
_entity_poly.type
_entity_poly.pdbx_seq_one_letter_code
_entity_poly.pdbx_strand_id
1 'polypeptide(L)' 'MARKTLYELIDNKPEIDVEEVDIITNPVRVWKDGIRFIPTLKSGDKTLSGVFLSRMEIQNFLKEAGLQL' A
#
# COMPACT_ATOMS: atom_id res chain seq x y z
N MET A 1 -4.41 -10.99 1.42
CA MET A 1 -4.47 -10.86 -0.05
C MET A 1 -3.65 -9.66 -0.52
N ALA A 2 -4.02 -8.42 -0.18
CA ALA A 2 -3.31 -7.21 -0.64
C ALA A 2 -1.78 -7.23 -0.43
N ARG A 3 -1.32 -7.60 0.78
CA ARG A 3 0.12 -7.79 1.07
C ARG A 3 0.81 -8.73 0.08
N LYS A 4 0.29 -9.95 -0.06
CA LYS A 4 0.85 -10.97 -0.96
C LYS A 4 0.92 -10.44 -2.40
N THR A 5 -0.17 -9.86 -2.89
CA THR A 5 -0.24 -9.30 -4.24
C THR A 5 0.75 -8.15 -4.45
N LEU A 6 0.94 -7.29 -3.45
CA LEU A 6 1.95 -6.23 -3.48
C LEU A 6 3.36 -6.82 -3.63
N TYR A 7 3.74 -7.75 -2.76
CA TYR A 7 5.06 -8.39 -2.83
C TYR A 7 5.29 -9.10 -4.16
N GLU A 8 4.30 -9.81 -4.70
CA GLU A 8 4.41 -10.43 -6.03
C GLU A 8 4.61 -9.42 -7.17
N LEU A 9 4.10 -8.19 -7.03
CA LEU A 9 4.25 -7.14 -8.05
C LEU A 9 5.61 -6.45 -7.98
N ILE A 10 6.25 -6.41 -6.80
CA ILE A 10 7.51 -5.70 -6.57
C ILE A 10 8.71 -6.64 -6.41
N ASP A 11 8.51 -7.95 -6.53
CA ASP A 11 9.53 -9.00 -6.27
C ASP A 11 10.87 -8.76 -7.01
N ASN A 12 10.82 -8.12 -8.18
CA ASN A 12 12.00 -7.80 -9.01
C ASN A 12 12.39 -6.31 -8.96
N LYS A 13 11.99 -5.58 -7.92
CA LYS A 13 12.18 -4.12 -7.78
C LYS A 13 12.86 -3.81 -6.44
N PRO A 14 14.18 -4.06 -6.32
CA PRO A 14 14.92 -3.83 -5.07
C PRO A 14 14.96 -2.36 -4.63
N GLU A 15 14.63 -1.43 -5.53
CA GLU A 15 14.49 -0.01 -5.23
C GLU A 15 13.22 0.36 -4.45
N ILE A 16 12.25 -0.56 -4.32
CA ILE A 16 10.99 -0.33 -3.62
C ILE A 16 11.12 -0.80 -2.18
N ASP A 17 11.15 0.16 -1.25
CA ASP A 17 11.04 -0.13 0.18
C ASP A 17 9.57 -0.26 0.60
N VAL A 18 9.26 -1.31 1.36
CA VAL A 18 7.91 -1.58 1.85
C VAL A 18 7.91 -1.65 3.37
N GLU A 19 7.21 -0.69 3.97
CA GLU A 19 6.99 -0.67 5.40
C GLU A 19 5.59 -1.23 5.75
N GLU A 20 5.55 -2.23 6.62
CA GLU A 20 4.30 -2.77 7.15
C GLU A 20 3.91 -2.06 8.44
N VAL A 21 2.76 -1.39 8.42
CA VAL A 21 2.21 -0.68 9.57
C VAL A 21 1.02 -1.44 10.13
N ASP A 22 1.17 -2.00 11.32
CA ASP A 22 0.05 -2.55 12.08
C ASP A 22 -0.75 -1.42 12.73
N ILE A 23 -2.04 -1.36 12.42
CA ILE A 23 -2.92 -0.25 12.84
C ILE A 23 -3.27 -0.27 14.33
N ILE A 24 -3.19 -1.44 14.98
CA ILE A 24 -3.52 -1.62 16.40
C ILE A 24 -2.37 -1.07 17.24
N THR A 25 -1.14 -1.31 16.80
CA THR A 25 0.09 -0.89 17.49
C THR A 25 0.52 0.55 17.14
N ASN A 26 0.09 1.09 15.99
CA ASN A 26 0.47 2.43 15.52
C ASN A 26 -0.72 3.39 15.27
N PRO A 27 -1.72 3.49 16.16
CA PRO A 27 -2.97 4.21 15.88
C PRO A 27 -2.77 5.71 15.61
N VAL A 28 -1.83 6.35 16.31
CA VAL A 28 -1.52 7.79 16.14
C VAL A 28 -0.99 8.07 14.73
N ARG A 29 -0.10 7.21 14.22
CA ARG A 29 0.46 7.35 12.88
C ARG A 29 -0.62 7.18 11.82
N VAL A 30 -1.40 6.11 11.93
CA VAL A 30 -2.50 5.76 11.02
C VAL A 30 -3.51 6.91 10.90
N TRP A 31 -3.86 7.54 12.03
CA TRP A 31 -4.76 8.70 12.04
C TRP A 31 -4.15 9.95 11.41
N LYS A 32 -2.88 10.24 11.69
CA LYS A 32 -2.14 11.34 11.03
C LYS A 32 -2.05 11.14 9.52
N ASP A 33 -1.94 9.88 9.09
CA ASP A 33 -1.93 9.50 7.69
C ASP A 33 -3.32 9.51 7.04
N GLY A 34 -4.38 9.84 7.79
CA GLY A 34 -5.76 9.88 7.30
C GLY A 34 -6.37 8.50 7.03
N ILE A 35 -5.70 7.44 7.46
CA ILE A 35 -6.10 6.06 7.21
C ILE A 35 -7.17 5.68 8.23
N ARG A 36 -8.39 5.39 7.75
CA ARG A 36 -9.54 5.01 8.60
C ARG A 36 -10.03 3.59 8.37
N PHE A 37 -9.42 2.89 7.42
CA PHE A 37 -9.87 1.59 6.96
C PHE A 37 -8.67 0.72 6.58
N ILE A 38 -8.83 -0.61 6.59
CA ILE A 38 -7.83 -1.56 6.11
C ILE A 38 -8.49 -2.64 5.24
N PRO A 39 -7.79 -3.19 4.23
CA PRO A 39 -6.42 -2.87 3.80
C PRO A 39 -6.26 -1.51 3.11
N THR A 40 -5.10 -0.87 3.34
CA THR A 40 -4.69 0.40 2.72
C THR A 40 -3.22 0.36 2.29
N LEU A 41 -2.92 0.88 1.10
CA LEU A 41 -1.57 1.17 0.62
C LEU A 41 -1.37 2.69 0.56
N LYS A 42 -0.19 3.17 0.96
CA LYS A 42 0.18 4.59 0.93
C LYS A 42 1.55 4.76 0.29
N SER A 43 1.68 5.78 -0.56
CA SER A 43 2.96 6.21 -1.15
C SER A 43 2.94 7.73 -1.28
N GLY A 44 3.77 8.40 -0.48
CA GLY A 44 3.71 9.85 -0.30
C GLY A 44 2.30 10.30 0.11
N ASP A 45 1.71 11.19 -0.68
CA ASP A 45 0.35 11.71 -0.47
C ASP A 45 -0.76 10.84 -1.09
N LYS A 46 -0.39 9.78 -1.84
CA LYS A 46 -1.35 8.89 -2.50
C LYS A 46 -1.74 7.75 -1.59
N THR A 47 -3.04 7.42 -1.59
CA THR A 47 -3.61 6.34 -0.79
C THR A 47 -4.57 5.51 -1.62
N LEU A 48 -4.45 4.18 -1.56
CA LEU A 48 -5.43 3.22 -2.06
C LEU A 48 -6.01 2.46 -0.86
N SER A 49 -7.33 2.54 -0.66
CA SER A 49 -8.04 1.92 0.47
C SER A 49 -9.27 1.18 0.01
N GLY A 50 -9.59 0.05 0.64
CA GLY A 50 -10.82 -0.71 0.34
C GLY A 50 -10.95 -1.98 1.17
N VAL A 51 -12.11 -2.63 1.14
CA VAL A 51 -12.35 -3.93 1.80
C VAL A 51 -11.50 -5.03 1.18
N PHE A 52 -11.31 -4.93 -0.13
CA PHE A 52 -10.46 -5.81 -0.90
C PHE A 52 -9.76 -4.98 -1.96
N LEU A 53 -8.43 -5.13 -2.06
CA LEU A 53 -7.64 -4.50 -3.11
C LEU A 53 -7.28 -5.58 -4.13
N SER A 54 -7.84 -5.46 -5.33
CA SER A 54 -7.52 -6.36 -6.44
C SER A 54 -6.11 -6.12 -6.97
N ARG A 55 -5.56 -7.12 -7.67
CA ARG A 55 -4.24 -7.00 -8.31
C ARG A 55 -4.15 -5.82 -9.28
N MET A 56 -5.23 -5.56 -10.04
CA MET A 56 -5.28 -4.45 -10.99
C MET A 56 -5.27 -3.09 -10.29
N GLU A 57 -6.01 -2.92 -9.19
CA GLU A 57 -6.00 -1.69 -8.40
C GLU A 57 -4.62 -1.42 -7.79
N ILE A 58 -3.98 -2.44 -7.22
CA ILE A 58 -2.63 -2.34 -6.67
C ILE A 58 -1.64 -1.96 -7.78
N GLN A 59 -1.73 -2.62 -8.95
CA GLN A 59 -0.86 -2.32 -10.09
C GLN A 59 -1.03 -0.87 -10.60
N ASN A 60 -2.28 -0.39 -10.71
CA ASN A 60 -2.55 0.99 -11.12
C ASN A 60 -2.05 2.00 -10.09
N PHE A 61 -2.27 1.74 -8.81
CA PHE A 61 -1.77 2.57 -7.72
C PHE A 61 -0.25 2.71 -7.76
N LEU A 62 0.48 1.60 -7.96
CA LEU A 62 1.94 1.60 -8.04
C LEU A 62 2.43 2.43 -9.25
N LYS A 63 1.78 2.30 -10.42
CA LYS A 63 2.08 3.16 -11.59
C LYS A 63 1.86 4.63 -11.30
N GLU A 64 0.73 4.96 -10.66
CA GLU A 64 0.43 6.34 -10.26
C GLU A 64 1.43 6.87 -9.22
N ALA A 65 1.93 6.02 -8.34
CA ALA A 65 2.98 6.34 -7.37
C ALA A 65 4.36 6.54 -8.01
N GLY A 66 4.50 6.44 -9.34
CA GLY A 66 5.77 6.58 -10.05
C GLY A 66 6.63 5.31 -10.00
N LEU A 67 6.09 4.21 -9.47
CA LEU A 67 6.77 2.92 -9.45
C LEU A 67 6.52 2.25 -10.80
N GLN A 68 7.56 2.20 -11.63
CA GLN A 68 7.51 1.47 -12.89
C GLN A 68 7.50 -0.02 -12.56
N LEU A 69 6.35 -0.68 -12.71
CA LEU A 69 6.20 -2.13 -12.58
C LEU A 69 6.64 -2.83 -13.86
#